data_AF-A0A1Q4BBD4-F1
#
_entry.id   AF-A0A1Q4BBD4-F1
#
_cell.length_a   1.000
_cell.length_b   1.000
_cell.length_c   1.000
_cell.angle_alpha   90.00
_cell.angle_beta   90.00
_cell.angle_gamma   90.00
#
_symmetry.space_group_name_H-M   'P 1'
#
loop_
_entity.id
_entity.type
_entity.pdbx_description
1 polymer ?
#
loop_
_entity_poly.entity_id
_entity_poly.type
_entity_poly.pdbx_seq_one_letter_code
_entity_poly.pdbx_strand_id
1 'polypeptide(L)'
;MIERSKFDLVEGFDGVNLPVEYGDIDLCLKLQERGLRNLIEPRARLVHLESASRGNTVPPEIRYKDETAYFKQRWFSVIRNDPYLHPALSIETTEAALG
;
A
#
# COMPACT_ATOMS: atom_id res chain seq x y z
N MET A 1 -5.09 -12.90 2.88
CA MET A 1 -4.48 -14.13 3.46
C MET A 1 -3.27 -14.49 2.64
N ILE A 2 -2.21 -15.02 3.27
CA ILE A 2 -0.96 -15.40 2.60
C ILE A 2 -0.39 -16.68 3.23
N GLU A 3 0.20 -17.56 2.43
CA GLU A 3 0.98 -18.70 2.94
C GLU A 3 2.25 -18.20 3.63
N ARG A 4 2.62 -18.82 4.75
CA ARG A 4 3.83 -18.45 5.52
C ARG A 4 5.09 -18.42 4.66
N SER A 5 5.28 -19.41 3.78
CA SER A 5 6.45 -19.47 2.90
C SER A 5 6.57 -18.25 1.97
N LYS A 6 5.45 -17.72 1.47
CA LYS A 6 5.42 -16.51 0.63
C LYS A 6 5.66 -15.24 1.44
N PHE A 7 5.22 -15.20 2.68
CA PHE A 7 5.51 -14.10 3.61
C PHE A 7 7.01 -14.07 3.97
N ASP A 8 7.57 -15.22 4.33
CA ASP A 8 8.99 -15.38 4.67
C ASP A 8 9.89 -15.09 3.46
N LEU A 9 9.44 -15.43 2.23
CA LEU A 9 10.14 -15.13 0.98
C LEU A 9 10.47 -13.64 0.79
N VAL A 10 9.64 -12.74 1.32
CA VAL A 10 9.79 -11.28 1.22
C VAL A 10 10.17 -10.63 2.55
N GLU A 11 10.66 -11.43 3.50
CA GLU A 11 11.10 -11.00 4.83
C GLU A 11 10.00 -10.32 5.66
N GLY A 12 8.74 -10.64 5.37
CA GLY A 12 7.60 -10.15 6.14
C GLY A 12 7.35 -8.65 6.02
N PHE A 13 6.99 -7.99 7.13
CA PHE A 13 6.76 -6.54 7.18
C PHE A 13 8.04 -5.77 7.51
N ASP A 14 8.18 -4.57 6.95
CA ASP A 14 9.25 -3.63 7.33
C ASP A 14 8.84 -2.85 8.58
N GLY A 15 8.98 -3.47 9.75
CA GLY A 15 8.62 -2.83 11.02
C GLY A 15 9.55 -1.69 11.46
N VAL A 16 10.66 -1.46 10.74
CA VAL A 16 11.61 -0.37 11.04
C VAL A 16 11.19 0.90 10.31
N ASN A 17 10.93 0.79 9.00
CA ASN A 17 10.60 1.95 8.18
C ASN A 17 9.09 2.20 8.01
N LEU A 18 8.26 1.17 8.15
CA LEU A 18 6.81 1.21 7.99
C LEU A 18 6.08 0.53 9.18
N PRO A 19 6.32 0.99 10.43
CA PRO A 19 5.75 0.36 11.61
C PRO A 19 4.22 0.48 11.71
N VAL A 20 3.59 1.44 11.03
CA VAL A 20 2.16 1.75 11.23
C VAL A 20 1.38 1.90 9.93
N GLU A 21 1.92 2.63 8.95
CA GLU A 21 1.26 3.01 7.70
C GLU A 21 1.99 2.41 6.50
N TYR A 22 1.26 2.13 5.41
CA TYR A 22 1.77 1.55 4.16
C TYR A 22 2.42 0.15 4.23
N GLY A 23 2.60 -0.44 5.41
CA GLY A 23 3.25 -1.75 5.55
C GLY A 23 2.52 -2.89 4.81
N ASP A 24 1.20 -2.80 4.70
CA ASP A 24 0.37 -3.72 3.91
C ASP A 24 0.56 -3.54 2.40
N ILE A 25 0.67 -2.30 1.91
CA ILE A 25 0.96 -1.99 0.51
C ILE A 25 2.39 -2.41 0.15
N ASP A 26 3.39 -2.12 1.00
CA ASP A 26 4.77 -2.56 0.80
C ASP A 26 4.85 -4.08 0.70
N LEU A 27 4.18 -4.82 1.59
CA LEU A 27 4.12 -6.28 1.53
C LEU A 27 3.54 -6.75 0.20
N CYS A 28 2.42 -6.17 -0.25
CA CYS A 28 1.78 -6.51 -1.53
C CYS A 28 2.72 -6.27 -2.72
N LEU A 29 3.47 -5.17 -2.71
CA LEU A 29 4.41 -4.81 -3.78
C LEU A 29 5.65 -5.71 -3.78
N LYS A 30 6.24 -6.03 -2.61
CA LYS A 30 7.34 -7.00 -2.53
C LYS A 30 6.96 -8.38 -3.07
N LEU A 31 5.74 -8.83 -2.81
CA LEU A 31 5.24 -10.10 -3.37
C LEU A 31 5.11 -10.02 -4.89
N GLN A 32 4.66 -8.87 -5.40
CA GLN A 32 4.58 -8.63 -6.85
C GLN A 32 5.96 -8.64 -7.52
N GLU A 33 6.99 -8.09 -6.90
CA GLU A 33 8.39 -8.19 -7.37
C GLU A 33 8.88 -9.65 -7.47
N ARG A 34 8.34 -10.55 -6.64
CA ARG A 34 8.60 -11.99 -6.70
C ARG A 34 7.69 -12.75 -7.69
N GLY A 35 6.94 -12.02 -8.53
CA GLY A 35 6.05 -12.60 -9.54
C GLY A 35 4.73 -13.14 -9.00
N LEU A 36 4.38 -12.83 -7.74
CA LEU A 36 3.10 -13.20 -7.15
C LEU A 36 2.03 -12.15 -7.46
N ARG A 37 0.76 -12.51 -7.26
CA ARG A 37 -0.38 -11.63 -7.51
C ARG A 37 -1.21 -11.45 -6.24
N ASN A 38 -1.66 -10.23 -6.03
CA ASN A 38 -2.63 -9.88 -4.99
C ASN A 38 -4.03 -10.04 -5.57
N LEU A 39 -4.89 -10.82 -4.90
CA LEU A 39 -6.24 -11.14 -5.37
C LEU A 39 -7.27 -10.81 -4.28
N ILE A 40 -8.42 -10.31 -4.71
CA ILE A 40 -9.59 -10.11 -3.85
C ILE A 40 -10.52 -11.30 -4.02
N GLU A 41 -10.97 -11.89 -2.91
CA GLU A 41 -12.02 -12.91 -2.88
C GLU A 41 -13.35 -12.25 -2.47
N PRO A 42 -14.24 -11.90 -3.42
CA PRO A 42 -15.44 -11.11 -3.13
C PRO A 42 -16.47 -11.86 -2.26
N ARG A 43 -16.35 -13.19 -2.14
CA ARG A 43 -17.24 -14.00 -1.28
C ARG A 43 -16.82 -13.97 0.19
N ALA A 44 -15.56 -13.67 0.49
CA ALA A 44 -15.06 -13.55 1.85
C ALA A 44 -15.38 -12.15 2.40
N ARG A 45 -16.09 -12.08 3.52
CA ARG A 45 -16.47 -10.80 4.15
C ARG A 45 -15.87 -10.70 5.54
N LEU A 46 -15.12 -9.63 5.77
CA LEU A 46 -14.54 -9.28 7.06
C LEU A 46 -14.97 -7.85 7.41
N VAL A 47 -15.31 -7.62 8.67
CA VAL A 47 -15.64 -6.28 9.17
C VAL A 47 -14.44 -5.72 9.89
N HIS A 48 -13.95 -4.58 9.44
CA HIS A 48 -12.87 -3.84 10.07
C HIS A 48 -13.41 -2.54 10.66
N LEU A 49 -13.33 -2.39 11.99
CA LEU A 49 -13.63 -1.13 12.67
C LEU A 49 -12.38 -0.26 12.64
N GLU A 50 -12.21 0.43 11.51
CA GLU A 50 -11.03 1.23 11.22
C GLU A 50 -10.70 2.23 12.34
N SER A 51 -9.42 2.32 12.69
CA SER A 51 -8.86 3.30 13.63
C SER A 51 -9.43 3.33 15.06
N ALA A 52 -10.24 2.34 15.43
CA ALA A 52 -10.95 2.31 16.72
C ALA A 52 -10.04 2.43 17.96
N SER A 53 -8.83 1.88 17.91
CA SER A 53 -7.85 1.92 19.01
C SER A 53 -6.72 2.95 18.82
N ARG A 54 -6.62 3.57 17.64
CA ARG A 54 -5.41 4.31 17.22
C ARG A 54 -5.37 5.75 17.75
N GLY A 55 -6.55 6.35 18.00
CA GLY A 55 -6.72 7.75 18.39
C GLY A 55 -6.29 8.74 17.29
N ASN A 56 -7.01 9.86 17.15
CA ASN A 56 -6.80 10.84 16.08
C ASN A 56 -6.34 12.21 16.61
N THR A 57 -5.34 12.23 17.50
CA THR A 57 -4.89 13.49 18.13
C THR A 57 -3.92 14.30 17.27
N VAL A 58 -3.30 13.68 16.25
CA VAL A 58 -2.36 14.33 15.33
C VAL A 58 -2.77 14.02 13.89
N PRO A 59 -2.77 15.02 12.98
CA PRO A 59 -3.06 14.79 11.57
C PRO A 59 -2.13 13.74 10.93
N PRO A 60 -2.63 12.82 10.09
CA PRO A 60 -1.84 11.76 9.47
C PRO A 60 -0.60 12.25 8.72
N GLU A 61 -0.70 13.40 8.06
CA GLU A 61 0.39 14.02 7.29
C GLU A 61 1.60 14.41 8.15
N ILE A 62 1.37 14.68 9.44
CA ILE A 62 2.44 14.93 10.42
C ILE A 62 2.86 13.59 11.03
N ARG A 63 1.89 12.76 11.41
CA ARG A 63 2.12 11.50 12.14
C ARG A 63 2.94 10.48 11.35
N TYR A 64 2.72 10.38 10.05
CA TYR A 64 3.32 9.37 9.17
C TYR A 64 4.24 9.98 8.12
N LYS A 65 4.79 11.18 8.39
CA LYS A 65 5.63 11.91 7.44
C LYS A 65 6.83 11.07 6.98
N ASP A 66 7.52 10.44 7.93
CA ASP A 66 8.74 9.68 7.64
C ASP A 66 8.41 8.36 6.92
N GLU A 67 7.37 7.64 7.35
CA GLU A 67 6.85 6.44 6.68
C GLU A 67 6.43 6.76 5.23
N THR A 68 5.74 7.88 5.03
CA THR A 68 5.32 8.37 3.70
C THR A 68 6.52 8.68 2.82
N ALA A 69 7.55 9.36 3.36
CA ALA A 69 8.75 9.71 2.61
C ALA A 69 9.52 8.45 2.18
N TYR A 70 9.71 7.50 3.10
CA TYR A 70 10.35 6.22 2.82
C TYR A 70 9.57 5.43 1.76
N PHE A 71 8.25 5.28 1.94
CA PHE A 71 7.41 4.53 1.00
C PHE A 71 7.47 5.12 -0.41
N LYS A 72 7.34 6.45 -0.54
CA LYS A 72 7.44 7.14 -1.83
C LYS A 72 8.81 6.99 -2.47
N GLN A 73 9.89 7.02 -1.68
CA GLN A 73 11.24 6.82 -2.19
C GLN A 73 11.44 5.39 -2.70
N ARG A 74 11.03 4.39 -1.91
CA ARG A 74 11.18 2.96 -2.22
C ARG A 74 10.37 2.57 -3.46
N TRP A 75 9.13 3.02 -3.55
CA TRP A 75 8.17 2.60 -4.58
C TRP A 75 7.92 3.66 -5.67
N PHE A 76 8.82 4.64 -5.81
CA PHE A 76 8.67 5.75 -6.76
C PHE A 76 8.31 5.29 -8.18
N SER A 77 9.00 4.26 -8.68
CA SER A 77 8.80 3.74 -10.04
C SER A 77 7.41 3.15 -10.25
N VAL A 78 6.89 2.43 -9.26
CA VAL A 78 5.56 1.81 -9.27
C VAL A 78 4.48 2.88 -9.16
N ILE A 79 4.63 3.82 -8.22
CA ILE A 79 3.69 4.93 -8.03
C ILE A 79 3.61 5.78 -9.31
N ARG A 80 4.76 6.06 -9.94
CA ARG A 80 4.82 6.89 -11.14
C ARG A 80 4.19 6.22 -12.37
N ASN A 81 4.26 4.89 -12.44
CA ASN A 81 3.81 4.10 -13.59
C ASN A 81 2.91 2.96 -13.13
N ASP A 82 1.85 3.29 -12.40
CA ASP A 82 0.91 2.30 -11.88
C ASP A 82 0.22 1.57 -13.07
N PRO A 83 0.45 0.26 -13.26
CA PRO A 83 -0.14 -0.48 -14.37
C PRO A 83 -1.66 -0.64 -14.24
N TYR A 84 -2.22 -0.37 -13.06
CA TYR A 84 -3.65 -0.48 -12.78
C TYR A 84 -4.39 0.85 -12.91
N LEU A 85 -3.67 1.97 -13.07
CA LEU A 85 -4.29 3.25 -13.36
C LEU A 85 -4.57 3.39 -14.86
N HIS A 86 -5.83 3.66 -15.21
CA HIS A 86 -6.21 3.85 -16.60
C HIS A 86 -5.51 5.10 -17.17
N PRO A 87 -4.83 5.04 -18.34
CA PRO A 87 -4.05 6.16 -18.89
C PRO A 87 -4.84 7.45 -19.15
N ALA A 88 -6.16 7.35 -19.28
CA ALA A 88 -7.06 8.50 -19.45
C ALA A 88 -7.42 9.22 -18.15
N LEU A 89 -6.99 8.71 -16.99
CA LEU A 89 -7.26 9.32 -15.68
C LEU A 89 -6.04 10.10 -15.19
N SER A 90 -6.30 11.23 -14.54
CA SER A 90 -5.26 11.99 -13.87
C SER A 90 -4.87 11.31 -12.55
N ILE A 91 -3.57 11.36 -12.20
CA ILE A 91 -3.06 10.93 -10.89
C ILE A 91 -3.39 11.98 -9.81
N GLU A 92 -3.59 13.24 -10.22
CA GLU A 92 -3.76 14.38 -9.31
C GLU A 92 -5.22 14.82 -9.17
N THR A 93 -6.07 14.49 -10.15
CA THR A 93 -7.45 14.97 -10.23
C THR A 93 -8.41 13.88 -10.69
N THR A 94 -9.71 14.05 -10.43
CA THR A 94 -10.76 13.15 -10.95
C THR A 94 -11.20 13.51 -12.37
N GLU A 95 -10.54 14.48 -13.00
CA GLU A 95 -10.83 14.89 -14.37
C GLU A 95 -10.17 13.94 -15.37
N ALA A 96 -10.76 13.84 -16.56
CA ALA A 96 -10.15 13.09 -17.65
C ALA A 96 -8.84 13.78 -18.06
N ALA A 97 -7.74 13.03 -18.08
CA ALA A 97 -6.42 13.54 -18.47
C ALA A 97 -6.22 13.59 -19.99
N LEU A 98 -7.10 12.95 -20.76
CA LEU A 98 -7.13 13.02 -22.22
C LEU A 98 -8.20 14.02 -22.66
N GLY A 99 -7.77 15.26 -22.85
CA GLY A 99 -8.49 16.37 -23.46
C GLY A 99 -7.51 17.26 -24.22
#